data_AF-A0A419DBF8-F1
#
_entry.id   AF-A0A419DBF8-F1
#
_cell.length_a   1.000
_cell.length_b   1.000
_cell.length_c   1.000
_cell.angle_alpha   90.00
_cell.angle_beta   90.00
_cell.angle_gamma   90.00
#
_symmetry.space_group_name_H-M   'P 1'
#
loop_
_entity.id
_entity.type
_entity.pdbx_description
1 polymer ?
#
loop_
_entity_poly.entity_id
_entity_poly.type
_entity_poly.pdbx_seq_one_letter_code
_entity_poly.pdbx_strand_id
1 'polypeptide(L)'
;MLNSKMVKVTLRDIAKMLVKNMPIEGQDFTSKIEAYISILKKLDKSSKMALTAAYVFSSKCPKAEREDLFQELVTRCYEANPQSEINAYSIARCDWKNWLDSWYREHKTTLQSYDISIQDDDGNEIRASELLVGDCEFEARECSNIDASNIWQKLPDNIKPLVAKRLSGKALTNIERKAIYNFTRTPKAKSILALAQSC
;
A
#
# COMPACT_ATOMS: atom_id res chain seq x y z
N MET A 1 11.91 31.54 5.16
CA MET A 1 13.10 30.97 5.83
C MET A 1 12.69 29.68 6.52
N LEU A 2 13.07 28.52 5.99
CA LEU A 2 12.77 27.22 6.61
C LEU A 2 13.71 27.02 7.81
N ASN A 3 13.25 27.37 9.01
CA ASN A 3 13.82 26.89 10.27
C ASN A 3 13.48 25.39 10.42
N SER A 4 14.06 24.57 9.56
CA SER A 4 14.03 23.12 9.66
C SER A 4 15.13 22.72 10.62
N LYS A 5 14.80 22.51 11.90
CA LYS A 5 15.66 21.71 12.78
C LYS A 5 15.86 20.36 12.08
N MET A 6 17.01 20.17 11.44
CA MET A 6 17.34 18.89 10.81
C MET A 6 17.24 17.81 11.90
N VAL A 7 16.55 16.72 11.58
CA VAL A 7 16.38 15.62 12.52
C VAL A 7 17.76 15.08 12.83
N LYS A 8 18.14 15.08 14.11
CA LYS A 8 19.46 14.62 14.55
C LYS A 8 19.47 13.10 14.53
N VAL A 9 19.88 12.52 13.40
CA VAL A 9 20.05 11.08 13.21
C VAL A 9 21.46 10.68 13.59
N THR A 10 21.59 9.58 14.32
CA THR A 10 22.89 9.04 14.72
C THR A 10 23.27 7.84 13.85
N LEU A 11 24.57 7.57 13.70
CA LEU A 11 25.04 6.35 13.02
C LEU A 11 24.52 5.07 13.69
N ARG A 12 24.20 5.13 14.99
CA ARG A 12 23.58 4.02 15.73
C ARG A 12 22.15 3.73 15.25
N ASP A 13 21.39 4.75 14.88
CA ASP A 13 20.03 4.57 14.36
C ASP A 13 20.06 3.83 13.01
N ILE A 14 21.00 4.23 12.15
CA ILE A 14 21.25 3.60 10.85
C ILE A 14 21.74 2.16 11.05
N ALA A 15 22.71 1.93 11.93
CA ALA A 15 23.21 0.59 12.24
C ALA A 15 22.11 -0.33 12.78
N LYS A 16 21.25 0.17 13.69
CA LYS A 16 20.10 -0.59 14.19
C LYS A 16 19.17 -1.01 13.07
N MET A 17 18.87 -0.12 12.13
CA MET A 17 18.00 -0.44 11.00
C MET A 17 18.63 -1.54 10.12
N LEU A 18 19.92 -1.47 9.83
CA LEU A 18 20.62 -2.47 9.02
C LEU A 18 20.68 -3.87 9.66
N VAL A 19 20.76 -3.94 11.00
CA VAL A 19 20.87 -5.21 11.72
C VAL A 19 19.49 -5.80 12.07
N LYS A 20 18.43 -4.98 12.12
CA LYS A 20 17.11 -5.36 12.63
C LYS A 20 16.47 -6.56 11.92
N ASN A 21 16.75 -6.76 10.64
CA ASN A 21 16.16 -7.83 9.84
C ASN A 21 17.05 -9.09 9.77
N MET A 22 18.18 -9.11 10.48
CA MET A 22 19.03 -10.29 10.58
C MET A 22 18.47 -11.29 11.61
N PRO A 23 18.60 -12.60 11.39
CA PRO A 23 18.16 -13.63 12.34
C PRO A 23 19.14 -13.77 13.51
N ILE A 24 19.27 -12.72 14.33
CA ILE A 24 20.27 -12.61 15.40
C ILE A 24 19.61 -11.96 16.63
N GLU A 25 19.78 -12.56 17.81
CA GLU A 25 19.17 -12.09 19.06
C GLU A 25 20.20 -11.80 20.16
N GLY A 26 19.78 -11.12 21.22
CA GLY A 26 20.56 -10.98 22.46
C GLY A 26 21.90 -10.25 22.31
N GLN A 27 22.97 -10.83 22.86
CA GLN A 27 24.32 -10.25 22.85
C GLN A 27 24.92 -10.16 21.45
N ASP A 28 24.55 -11.08 20.55
CA ASP A 28 25.04 -11.08 19.17
C ASP A 28 24.45 -9.92 18.36
N PHE A 29 23.19 -9.57 18.63
CA PHE A 29 22.55 -8.39 18.03
C PHE A 29 23.28 -7.09 18.38
N THR A 30 23.57 -6.90 19.68
CA THR A 30 24.30 -5.71 20.17
C THR A 30 25.70 -5.65 19.58
N SER A 31 26.40 -6.79 19.53
CA SER A 31 27.75 -6.88 18.95
C SER A 31 27.77 -6.54 17.47
N LYS A 32 26.75 -6.97 16.71
CA LYS A 32 26.60 -6.60 15.30
C LYS A 32 26.32 -5.13 15.10
N ILE A 33 25.49 -4.50 15.93
CA ILE A 33 25.27 -3.04 15.86
C ILE A 33 26.60 -2.29 16.02
N GLU A 34 27.42 -2.65 17.01
CA GLU A 34 28.70 -1.96 17.24
C GLU A 34 29.72 -2.23 16.12
N ALA A 35 29.69 -3.42 15.51
CA ALA A 35 30.46 -3.72 14.31
C ALA A 35 30.05 -2.82 13.13
N TYR A 36 28.74 -2.66 12.90
CA TYR A 36 28.22 -1.77 11.86
C TYR A 36 28.54 -0.30 12.15
N ILE A 37 28.41 0.17 13.39
CA ILE A 37 28.82 1.53 13.77
C ILE A 37 30.30 1.75 13.42
N SER A 38 31.16 0.76 13.68
CA SER A 38 32.59 0.84 13.38
C SER A 38 32.86 0.93 11.88
N ILE A 39 32.08 0.23 11.04
CA ILE A 39 32.14 0.35 9.57
C ILE A 39 31.66 1.74 9.14
N LEU A 40 30.49 2.18 9.63
CA LEU A 40 29.90 3.48 9.29
C LEU A 40 30.80 4.66 9.67
N LYS A 41 31.56 4.55 10.77
CA LYS A 41 32.55 5.57 11.17
C LYS A 41 33.69 5.72 10.17
N LYS A 42 34.06 4.68 9.43
CA LYS A 42 35.16 4.70 8.44
C LYS A 42 34.76 5.28 7.09
N LEU A 43 33.45 5.40 6.83
CA LEU A 43 32.95 5.98 5.60
C LEU A 43 33.37 7.45 5.46
N ASP A 44 33.54 7.89 4.21
CA ASP A 44 33.80 9.28 3.90
C ASP A 44 32.59 10.17 4.26
N LYS A 45 32.81 11.49 4.25
CA LYS A 45 31.78 12.45 4.65
C LYS A 45 30.55 12.37 3.72
N SER A 46 30.74 12.20 2.41
CA SER A 46 29.66 12.15 1.42
C SER A 46 28.76 10.94 1.67
N SER A 47 29.36 9.75 1.84
CA SER A 47 28.65 8.53 2.21
C SER A 47 27.83 8.68 3.50
N LYS A 48 28.40 9.29 4.54
CA LYS A 48 27.68 9.54 5.80
C LYS A 48 26.49 10.47 5.61
N MET A 49 26.64 11.52 4.79
CA MET A 49 25.54 12.45 4.47
C MET A 49 24.42 11.72 3.70
N ALA A 50 24.76 10.90 2.71
CA ALA A 50 23.80 10.09 1.96
C ALA A 50 23.00 9.14 2.87
N LEU A 51 23.70 8.38 3.73
CA LEU A 51 23.07 7.48 4.70
C LEU A 51 22.14 8.21 5.67
N THR A 52 22.57 9.37 6.16
CA THR A 52 21.79 10.17 7.10
C THR A 52 20.52 10.71 6.44
N ALA A 53 20.64 11.27 5.24
CA ALA A 53 19.51 11.81 4.49
C ALA A 53 18.50 10.70 4.12
N ALA A 54 18.99 9.58 3.59
CA ALA A 54 18.16 8.43 3.24
C ALA A 54 17.36 7.89 4.44
N TYR A 55 18.00 7.75 5.60
CA TYR A 55 17.33 7.28 6.82
C TYR A 55 16.18 8.20 7.26
N VAL A 56 16.36 9.53 7.17
CA VAL A 56 15.31 10.49 7.54
C VAL A 56 14.06 10.34 6.67
N PHE A 57 14.22 10.04 5.39
CA PHE A 57 13.08 9.95 4.48
C PHE A 57 12.49 8.54 4.42
N SER A 58 13.31 7.50 4.40
CA SER A 58 12.82 6.11 4.43
C SER A 58 12.04 5.80 5.71
N SER A 59 12.42 6.37 6.85
CA SER A 59 11.69 6.20 8.12
C SER A 59 10.25 6.75 8.11
N LYS A 60 9.90 7.61 7.14
CA LYS A 60 8.55 8.17 6.97
C LYS A 60 7.63 7.26 6.16
N CYS A 61 8.15 6.18 5.58
CA CYS A 61 7.38 5.26 4.74
C CYS A 61 6.83 4.07 5.54
N PRO A 62 5.86 3.33 4.97
CA PRO A 62 5.34 2.10 5.56
C PRO A 62 6.48 1.12 5.90
N LYS A 63 6.33 0.37 6.99
CA LYS A 63 7.42 -0.46 7.56
C LYS A 63 8.01 -1.45 6.53
N ALA A 64 7.18 -2.04 5.69
CA ALA A 64 7.59 -2.99 4.65
C ALA A 64 8.52 -2.36 3.60
N GLU A 65 8.27 -1.10 3.25
CA GLU A 65 8.99 -0.38 2.18
C GLU A 65 10.29 0.29 2.64
N ARG A 66 10.54 0.34 3.96
CA ARG A 66 11.59 1.21 4.51
C ARG A 66 12.98 0.81 4.08
N GLU A 67 13.25 -0.49 3.98
CA GLU A 67 14.58 -0.99 3.63
C GLU A 67 14.87 -0.74 2.15
N ASP A 68 13.94 -1.09 1.27
CA ASP A 68 14.07 -0.91 -0.18
C ASP A 68 14.24 0.57 -0.52
N LEU A 69 13.36 1.43 0.01
CA LEU A 69 13.47 2.87 -0.22
C LEU A 69 14.73 3.46 0.42
N PHE A 70 15.18 2.95 1.57
CA PHE A 70 16.45 3.38 2.14
C PHE A 70 17.61 3.09 1.17
N GLN A 71 17.70 1.88 0.64
CA GLN A 71 18.76 1.50 -0.31
C GLN A 71 18.71 2.34 -1.59
N GLU A 72 17.51 2.60 -2.12
CA GLU A 72 17.31 3.46 -3.28
C GLU A 72 17.81 4.88 -3.00
N LEU A 73 17.36 5.50 -1.90
CA LEU A 73 17.73 6.86 -1.54
C LEU A 73 19.23 7.00 -1.24
N VAL A 74 19.85 6.01 -0.60
CA VAL A 74 21.30 6.00 -0.36
C VAL A 74 22.04 6.00 -1.68
N THR A 75 21.67 5.12 -2.61
CA THR A 75 22.31 5.00 -3.93
C THR A 75 22.21 6.32 -4.69
N ARG A 76 21.00 6.88 -4.79
CA ARG A 76 20.76 8.17 -5.48
C ARG A 76 21.56 9.32 -4.87
N CYS A 77 21.55 9.43 -3.55
CA CYS A 77 22.32 10.45 -2.85
C CYS A 77 23.82 10.25 -3.01
N TYR A 78 24.31 9.01 -2.97
CA TYR A 78 25.73 8.71 -3.10
C TYR A 78 26.24 9.03 -4.51
N GLU A 79 25.51 8.62 -5.55
CA GLU A 79 25.82 8.91 -6.96
C GLU A 79 25.86 10.41 -7.25
N ALA A 80 24.97 11.18 -6.63
CA ALA A 80 24.93 12.63 -6.75
C ALA A 80 26.08 13.35 -6.02
N ASN A 81 26.85 12.64 -5.18
CA ASN A 81 28.00 13.12 -4.43
C ASN A 81 27.79 14.52 -3.77
N PRO A 82 26.88 14.62 -2.79
CA PRO A 82 26.45 15.89 -2.22
C PRO A 82 27.60 16.60 -1.51
N GLN A 83 27.79 17.88 -1.86
CA GLN A 83 28.82 18.73 -1.25
C GLN A 83 28.41 19.26 0.13
N SER A 84 27.13 19.14 0.51
CA SER A 84 26.61 19.60 1.79
C SER A 84 25.44 18.76 2.28
N GLU A 85 25.18 18.78 3.58
CA GLU A 85 24.04 18.09 4.19
C GLU A 85 22.71 18.61 3.63
N ILE A 86 22.59 19.92 3.38
CA ILE A 86 21.39 20.52 2.78
C ILE A 86 21.15 19.94 1.38
N ASN A 87 22.22 19.75 0.60
CA ASN A 87 22.12 19.16 -0.73
C ASN A 87 21.68 17.69 -0.65
N ALA A 88 22.32 16.89 0.22
CA ALA A 88 21.93 15.50 0.45
C ALA A 88 20.44 15.36 0.86
N TYR A 89 19.97 16.20 1.79
CA TYR A 89 18.56 16.22 2.20
C TYR A 89 17.63 16.64 1.06
N SER A 90 18.05 17.55 0.19
CA SER A 90 17.24 18.02 -0.93
C SER A 90 17.08 16.92 -1.98
N ILE A 91 18.16 16.23 -2.32
CA ILE A 91 18.14 15.07 -3.23
C ILE A 91 17.22 13.99 -2.66
N ALA A 92 17.49 13.53 -1.43
CA ALA A 92 16.68 12.49 -0.79
C ALA A 92 15.21 12.87 -0.68
N ARG A 93 14.89 14.15 -0.43
CA ARG A 93 13.50 14.64 -0.38
C ARG A 93 12.80 14.56 -1.73
N CYS A 94 13.48 14.95 -2.80
CA CYS A 94 12.91 14.94 -4.14
C CYS A 94 12.61 13.50 -4.57
N ASP A 95 13.57 12.60 -4.39
CA ASP A 95 13.36 11.18 -4.73
C ASP A 95 12.32 10.52 -3.84
N TRP A 96 12.32 10.81 -2.54
CA TRP A 96 11.27 10.34 -1.63
C TRP A 96 9.87 10.79 -2.06
N LYS A 97 9.71 12.04 -2.51
CA LYS A 97 8.43 12.53 -3.04
C LYS A 97 8.03 11.80 -4.33
N ASN A 98 8.97 11.60 -5.24
CA ASN A 98 8.72 10.88 -6.49
C ASN A 98 8.30 9.43 -6.24
N TRP A 99 9.00 8.76 -5.32
CA TRP A 99 8.63 7.44 -4.83
C TRP A 99 7.23 7.47 -4.20
N LEU A 100 6.96 8.42 -3.31
CA LEU A 100 5.68 8.53 -2.61
C LEU A 100 4.52 8.74 -3.59
N ASP A 101 4.69 9.57 -4.62
CA ASP A 101 3.69 9.79 -5.65
C ASP A 101 3.47 8.54 -6.51
N SER A 102 4.51 7.74 -6.75
CA SER A 102 4.43 6.48 -7.50
C SER A 102 3.76 5.39 -6.66
N TRP A 103 4.20 5.22 -5.42
CA TRP A 103 3.60 4.34 -4.43
C TRP A 103 2.11 4.68 -4.23
N TYR A 104 1.77 5.97 -4.08
CA TYR A 104 0.38 6.39 -4.03
C TYR A 104 -0.35 6.08 -5.32
N ARG A 105 0.21 6.26 -6.52
CA ARG A 105 -0.52 5.92 -7.76
C ARG A 105 -0.81 4.43 -7.84
N GLU A 106 0.17 3.59 -7.60
CA GLU A 106 0.05 2.13 -7.61
C GLU A 106 -0.95 1.66 -6.55
N HIS A 107 -0.80 2.13 -5.31
CA HIS A 107 -1.68 1.77 -4.20
C HIS A 107 -3.02 2.49 -4.23
N LYS A 108 -3.18 3.59 -4.97
CA LYS A 108 -4.48 4.26 -5.19
C LYS A 108 -5.27 3.56 -6.28
N THR A 109 -4.67 2.81 -7.20
CA THR A 109 -5.41 1.83 -8.00
C THR A 109 -6.06 0.76 -7.11
N THR A 110 -5.40 0.39 -6.01
CA THR A 110 -5.90 -0.56 -4.99
C THR A 110 -6.82 0.11 -3.94
N LEU A 111 -6.57 1.35 -3.54
CA LEU A 111 -7.33 2.13 -2.54
C LEU A 111 -8.50 2.93 -3.15
N GLN A 112 -8.56 3.12 -4.47
CA GLN A 112 -9.78 3.51 -5.21
C GLN A 112 -10.64 2.31 -5.58
N SER A 113 -10.24 1.10 -5.18
CA SER A 113 -11.23 0.06 -4.95
C SER A 113 -11.97 0.50 -3.68
N TYR A 114 -13.08 1.19 -3.91
CA TYR A 114 -14.14 1.26 -2.91
C TYR A 114 -14.73 -0.16 -2.79
N ASP A 115 -13.91 -1.08 -2.30
CA ASP A 115 -14.20 -2.50 -2.23
C ASP A 115 -13.85 -2.95 -0.82
N ILE A 116 -14.85 -3.52 -0.17
CA ILE A 116 -14.68 -4.14 1.13
C ILE A 116 -14.19 -5.55 0.81
N SER A 117 -13.02 -5.94 1.30
CA SER A 117 -12.63 -7.34 1.34
C SER A 117 -13.55 -8.06 2.33
N ILE A 118 -14.29 -9.06 1.87
CA ILE A 118 -15.04 -10.00 2.69
C ILE A 118 -14.25 -11.31 2.64
N GLN A 119 -14.09 -11.98 3.78
CA GLN A 119 -13.52 -13.33 3.77
C GLN A 119 -14.59 -14.31 3.29
N ASP A 120 -14.26 -15.14 2.30
CA ASP A 120 -15.08 -16.30 1.95
C ASP A 120 -14.98 -17.39 3.02
N ASP A 121 -15.78 -18.45 2.88
CA ASP A 121 -15.80 -19.58 3.83
C ASP A 121 -14.48 -20.36 3.88
N ASP A 122 -13.62 -20.19 2.87
CA ASP A 122 -12.27 -20.76 2.77
C ASP A 122 -11.18 -19.84 3.36
N GLY A 123 -11.56 -18.66 3.86
CA GLY A 123 -10.66 -17.67 4.46
C GLY A 123 -9.89 -16.78 3.47
N ASN A 124 -10.22 -16.82 2.18
CA ASN A 124 -9.66 -15.93 1.17
C ASN A 124 -10.36 -14.57 1.18
N GLU A 125 -9.58 -13.50 0.98
CA GLU A 125 -10.15 -12.16 0.82
C GLU A 125 -10.73 -11.99 -0.59
N ILE A 126 -12.06 -11.96 -0.70
CA ILE A 126 -12.80 -11.63 -1.92
C ILE A 126 -13.33 -10.20 -1.83
N ARG A 127 -13.24 -9.45 -2.93
CA ARG A 127 -13.80 -8.10 -2.98
C ARG A 127 -15.33 -8.14 -3.06
N ALA A 128 -16.03 -7.38 -2.21
CA ALA A 128 -17.49 -7.36 -2.16
C ALA A 128 -18.17 -6.99 -3.49
N SER A 129 -17.54 -6.15 -4.33
CA SER A 129 -18.04 -5.84 -5.67
C SER A 129 -17.75 -6.94 -6.69
N GLU A 130 -16.72 -7.76 -6.46
CA GLU A 130 -16.43 -8.96 -7.26
C GLU A 130 -17.39 -10.10 -6.87
N LEU A 131 -17.81 -10.22 -5.61
CA LEU A 131 -18.86 -11.13 -5.16
C LEU A 131 -20.22 -10.78 -5.81
N LEU A 132 -20.66 -9.52 -5.69
CA LEU A 132 -21.95 -9.09 -6.24
C LEU A 132 -22.03 -9.18 -7.79
N VAL A 133 -20.89 -9.02 -8.48
CA VAL A 133 -20.81 -9.17 -9.94
C VAL A 133 -20.61 -10.64 -10.33
N GLY A 134 -19.79 -11.38 -9.59
CA GLY A 134 -19.51 -12.80 -9.80
C GLY A 134 -20.76 -13.66 -9.61
N ASP A 135 -21.55 -13.40 -8.57
CA ASP A 135 -22.83 -14.08 -8.33
C ASP A 135 -23.86 -13.78 -9.45
N CYS A 136 -23.80 -12.59 -10.03
CA CYS A 136 -24.62 -12.25 -11.20
C CYS A 136 -24.08 -12.84 -12.52
N GLU A 137 -22.77 -13.14 -12.62
CA GLU A 137 -22.13 -13.69 -13.84
C GLU A 137 -22.14 -15.22 -13.87
N PHE A 138 -21.99 -15.89 -12.74
CA PHE A 138 -22.00 -17.35 -12.58
C PHE A 138 -23.38 -17.93 -12.97
N GLU A 139 -24.46 -17.33 -12.48
CA GLU A 139 -25.84 -17.79 -12.69
C GLU A 139 -26.40 -17.45 -14.08
N ALA A 140 -25.84 -16.45 -14.77
CA ALA A 140 -26.19 -16.17 -16.17
C ALA A 140 -25.65 -17.24 -17.13
N ARG A 141 -24.63 -18.02 -16.71
CA ARG A 141 -23.96 -19.04 -17.52
C ARG A 141 -24.35 -20.48 -17.16
N GLU A 142 -24.60 -20.80 -15.89
CA GLU A 142 -24.81 -22.19 -15.42
C GLU A 142 -26.07 -22.30 -14.53
N CYS A 143 -27.20 -22.69 -15.12
CA CYS A 143 -28.35 -23.38 -14.48
C CYS A 143 -28.78 -23.05 -13.02
N SER A 144 -29.59 -22.00 -12.79
CA SER A 144 -30.99 -22.11 -12.29
C SER A 144 -31.63 -20.72 -12.12
N ASN A 145 -32.68 -20.45 -12.89
CA ASN A 145 -33.19 -19.10 -13.18
C ASN A 145 -34.00 -18.42 -12.03
N ILE A 146 -33.84 -18.85 -10.78
CA ILE A 146 -34.72 -18.46 -9.67
C ILE A 146 -34.05 -17.43 -8.77
N ASP A 147 -32.78 -17.63 -8.40
CA ASP A 147 -32.15 -16.82 -7.34
C ASP A 147 -31.43 -15.58 -7.86
N ALA A 148 -30.79 -15.63 -9.02
CA ALA A 148 -30.29 -14.42 -9.70
C ALA A 148 -31.43 -13.45 -10.09
N SER A 149 -32.58 -13.97 -10.49
CA SER A 149 -33.78 -13.15 -10.76
C SER A 149 -34.30 -12.49 -9.47
N ASN A 150 -34.31 -13.24 -8.36
CA ASN A 150 -34.68 -12.70 -7.05
C ASN A 150 -33.70 -11.61 -6.56
N ILE A 151 -32.39 -11.82 -6.74
CA ILE A 151 -31.34 -10.84 -6.39
C ILE A 151 -31.49 -9.60 -7.29
N TRP A 152 -31.61 -9.79 -8.60
CA TRP A 152 -31.77 -8.71 -9.58
C TRP A 152 -33.02 -7.87 -9.31
N GLN A 153 -34.14 -8.50 -8.96
CA GLN A 153 -35.37 -7.80 -8.60
C GLN A 153 -35.24 -7.00 -7.29
N LYS A 154 -34.44 -7.49 -6.32
CA LYS A 154 -34.20 -6.80 -5.04
C LYS A 154 -33.19 -5.64 -5.16
N LEU A 155 -32.41 -5.59 -6.24
CA LEU A 155 -31.50 -4.48 -6.50
C LEU A 155 -32.26 -3.16 -6.75
N PRO A 156 -31.80 -2.03 -6.19
CA PRO A 156 -32.31 -0.71 -6.54
C PRO A 156 -32.07 -0.36 -8.02
N ASP A 157 -32.98 0.41 -8.61
CA ASP A 157 -32.91 0.79 -10.03
C ASP A 157 -31.69 1.63 -10.39
N ASN A 158 -31.13 2.36 -9.41
CA ASN A 158 -29.88 3.11 -9.59
C ASN A 158 -28.62 2.23 -9.51
N ILE A 159 -28.73 0.97 -9.08
CA ILE A 159 -27.60 0.02 -8.95
C ILE A 159 -27.60 -1.01 -10.08
N LYS A 160 -28.77 -1.49 -10.52
CA LYS A 160 -28.94 -2.38 -11.68
C LYS A 160 -28.09 -2.00 -12.92
N PRO A 161 -28.09 -0.74 -13.41
CA PRO A 161 -27.29 -0.37 -14.59
C PRO A 161 -25.79 -0.47 -14.34
N LEU A 162 -25.34 -0.30 -13.09
CA LEU A 162 -23.93 -0.39 -12.72
C LEU A 162 -23.46 -1.85 -12.70
N VAL A 163 -24.31 -2.76 -12.21
CA VAL A 163 -24.09 -4.20 -12.25
C VAL A 163 -24.07 -4.70 -13.70
N ALA A 164 -25.06 -4.33 -14.53
CA ALA A 164 -25.08 -4.67 -15.96
C ALA A 164 -23.85 -4.15 -16.72
N LYS A 165 -23.37 -2.95 -16.39
CA LYS A 165 -22.16 -2.38 -16.98
C LYS A 165 -20.92 -3.21 -16.63
N ARG A 166 -20.82 -3.74 -15.41
CA ARG A 166 -19.74 -4.65 -15.02
C ARG A 166 -19.87 -6.02 -15.68
N LEU A 167 -21.07 -6.60 -15.73
CA LEU A 167 -21.35 -7.89 -16.40
C LEU A 167 -21.01 -7.85 -17.91
N SER A 168 -21.17 -6.69 -18.56
CA SER A 168 -20.77 -6.49 -19.95
C SER A 168 -19.28 -6.21 -20.13
N GLY A 169 -18.45 -6.39 -19.10
CA GLY A 169 -17.00 -6.19 -19.13
C GLY A 169 -16.57 -4.73 -19.19
N LYS A 170 -17.48 -3.76 -19.03
CA LYS A 170 -17.15 -2.33 -19.10
C LYS A 170 -16.71 -1.80 -17.74
N ALA A 171 -15.68 -0.95 -17.76
CA ALA A 171 -15.18 -0.30 -16.55
C ALA A 171 -16.19 0.71 -15.99
N LEU A 172 -16.36 0.71 -14.67
CA LEU A 172 -17.09 1.76 -13.95
C LEU A 172 -16.21 2.99 -13.73
N THR A 173 -16.82 4.16 -13.86
CA THR A 173 -16.25 5.45 -13.47
C THR A 173 -16.15 5.57 -11.94
N ASN A 174 -15.35 6.51 -11.45
CA ASN A 174 -15.18 6.72 -10.00
C ASN A 174 -16.49 7.05 -9.26
N ILE A 175 -17.41 7.78 -9.92
CA ILE A 175 -18.72 8.11 -9.36
C ILE A 175 -19.58 6.85 -9.21
N GLU A 176 -19.59 6.01 -10.25
CA GLU A 176 -20.33 4.74 -10.28
C GLU A 176 -19.78 3.73 -9.27
N ARG A 177 -18.44 3.64 -9.13
CA ARG A 177 -17.80 2.80 -8.10
C ARG A 177 -18.20 3.22 -6.69
N LYS A 178 -18.19 4.53 -6.42
CA LYS A 178 -18.62 5.08 -5.13
C LYS A 178 -20.11 4.81 -4.86
N ALA A 179 -20.94 4.84 -5.89
CA ALA A 179 -22.36 4.52 -5.78
C ALA A 179 -22.60 3.04 -5.41
N ILE A 180 -21.91 2.09 -6.08
CA ILE A 180 -21.96 0.67 -5.73
C ILE A 180 -21.45 0.44 -4.30
N TYR A 181 -20.32 1.03 -3.93
CA TYR A 181 -19.76 0.88 -2.59
C TYR A 181 -20.66 1.38 -1.47
N ASN A 182 -21.25 2.55 -1.66
CA ASN A 182 -22.18 3.09 -0.67
C ASN A 182 -23.40 2.18 -0.52
N PHE A 183 -23.84 1.57 -1.63
CA PHE A 183 -24.91 0.57 -1.60
C PHE A 183 -24.49 -0.70 -0.87
N THR A 184 -23.32 -1.28 -1.14
CA THR A 184 -22.87 -2.54 -0.49
C THR A 184 -22.73 -2.44 1.03
N ARG A 185 -22.61 -1.21 1.57
CA ARG A 185 -22.59 -0.94 3.01
C ARG A 185 -23.96 -0.85 3.67
N THR A 186 -25.03 -0.80 2.89
CA THR A 186 -26.39 -0.70 3.44
C THR A 186 -26.86 -2.04 4.03
N PRO A 187 -27.73 -2.03 5.06
CA PRO A 187 -28.35 -3.25 5.56
C PRO A 187 -29.08 -4.04 4.47
N LYS A 188 -29.67 -3.33 3.50
CA LYS A 188 -30.33 -3.92 2.34
C LYS A 188 -29.35 -4.73 1.47
N ALA A 189 -28.18 -4.18 1.15
CA ALA A 189 -27.19 -4.93 0.38
C ALA A 189 -26.63 -6.13 1.14
N LYS A 190 -26.38 -6.00 2.46
CA LYS A 190 -25.98 -7.14 3.29
C LYS A 190 -27.02 -8.27 3.31
N SER A 191 -28.31 -7.92 3.37
CA SER A 191 -29.39 -8.91 3.30
C SER A 191 -29.49 -9.60 1.93
N ILE A 192 -29.12 -8.91 0.85
CA ILE A 192 -29.11 -9.48 -0.50
C ILE A 192 -27.89 -10.40 -0.68
N LEU A 193 -26.72 -9.99 -0.19
CA LEU A 193 -25.48 -10.78 -0.23
C LEU A 193 -25.57 -12.03 0.67
N ALA A 194 -26.17 -11.91 1.86
CA ALA A 194 -26.37 -13.05 2.75
C ALA A 194 -27.29 -14.14 2.15
N LEU A 195 -28.24 -13.76 1.28
CA LEU A 195 -29.07 -14.71 0.54
C LEU A 195 -28.28 -15.45 -0.55
N ALA A 196 -27.29 -14.77 -1.15
CA ALA A 196 -26.39 -15.37 -2.14
C ALA A 196 -25.42 -16.37 -1.51
N GLN A 197 -25.03 -16.17 -0.24
CA GLN A 197 -24.12 -17.05 0.50
C GLN A 197 -24.80 -18.26 1.18
N SER A 198 -26.13 -18.28 1.24
CA SER A 198 -26.90 -19.36 1.87
C SER A 198 -27.34 -20.48 0.91
N CYS A 199 -26.88 -20.43 -0.34
CA CYS A 199 -27.07 -21.44 -1.38
C CYS A 199 -25.75 -22.17 -1.64
#